data_AF-A0AAD7FKD3-F1
#
_entry.id   AF-A0AAD7FKD3-F1
#
_cell.length_a   1.000
_cell.length_b   1.000
_cell.length_c   1.000
_cell.angle_alpha   90.00
_cell.angle_beta   90.00
_cell.angle_gamma   90.00
#
_symmetry.space_group_name_H-M   'P 1'
#
loop_
_entity.id
_entity.type
_entity.pdbx_description
1 polymer ?
#
loop_
_entity_poly.entity_id
_entity_poly.type
_entity_poly.pdbx_seq_one_letter_code
_entity_poly.pdbx_strand_id
1 'polypeptide(L)'
;MVTDAPFVSQAAAISLCFVAILYGMHLVVFPAAVYVLFRKHLTRGILGMLAAVVFMFMMSTILIATLFSATILDGTIIGIYFNRGVRARILMWPRNMNLISADAIVVWRMIVLYQNRIVRAGILFLLFSFSALALFNSIGEPADGPFERALILSTVASFLSFGTNFIATAAISWKAWRYQQRNPQVWKGLESSTAVKSAFILLIETGILYLSWQIVVATISYVSSSCDGSTHSCISVQFASNAFAESTTIIAALYPTSTLVIVALKKSIADKCGPLPTTYAGSSYLISSPTATSARSLSVRSLGSTVSKVEEPVLIIQKMPQDGWQTASQDGVSVNTRKIEYF
;
A
#
# COMPACT_ATOMS: atom_id res chain seq x y z
N MET A 1 11.36 -44.45 15.77
CA MET A 1 10.41 -43.32 15.89
C MET A 1 10.54 -42.49 17.18
N VAL A 2 11.31 -42.91 18.21
CA VAL A 2 11.50 -42.11 19.45
C VAL A 2 12.70 -41.15 19.39
N THR A 3 13.62 -41.33 18.43
CA THR A 3 14.90 -40.58 18.37
C THR A 3 14.81 -39.17 17.79
N ASP A 4 13.71 -38.79 17.11
CA ASP A 4 13.64 -37.52 16.36
C ASP A 4 12.93 -36.38 17.10
N ALA A 5 12.34 -36.68 18.27
CA ALA A 5 11.64 -35.70 19.11
C ALA A 5 12.49 -34.46 19.48
N PRO A 6 13.77 -34.57 19.88
CA PRO A 6 14.55 -33.38 20.24
C PRO A 6 14.79 -32.47 19.04
N PHE A 7 15.00 -33.02 17.85
CA PHE A 7 15.27 -32.23 16.64
C PHE A 7 14.06 -31.36 16.24
N VAL A 8 12.85 -31.93 16.27
CA VAL A 8 11.62 -31.21 15.93
C VAL A 8 11.38 -30.04 16.89
N SER A 9 11.66 -30.22 18.18
CA SER A 9 11.49 -29.17 19.19
C SER A 9 12.44 -27.98 18.98
N GLN A 10 13.72 -28.25 18.64
CA GLN A 10 14.72 -27.22 18.36
C GLN A 10 14.36 -26.42 17.11
N ALA A 11 13.91 -27.11 16.07
CA ALA A 11 13.46 -26.50 14.83
C ALA A 11 12.30 -25.53 15.13
N ALA A 12 11.23 -26.01 15.79
CA ALA A 12 10.09 -25.17 16.17
C ALA A 12 10.51 -23.91 16.96
N ALA A 13 11.46 -24.05 17.89
CA ALA A 13 12.00 -22.92 18.65
C ALA A 13 12.74 -21.91 17.76
N ILE A 14 13.55 -22.36 16.80
CA ILE A 14 14.25 -21.47 15.84
C ILE A 14 13.25 -20.70 14.98
N SER A 15 12.21 -21.37 14.46
CA SER A 15 11.14 -20.71 13.70
C SER A 15 10.44 -19.66 14.57
N LEU A 16 10.07 -20.01 15.79
CA LEU A 16 9.45 -19.08 16.73
C LEU A 16 10.33 -17.86 17.01
N CYS A 17 11.64 -18.04 17.21
CA CYS A 17 12.60 -16.95 17.37
C CYS A 17 12.60 -16.02 16.15
N PHE A 18 12.62 -16.57 14.94
CA PHE A 18 12.60 -15.78 13.71
C PHE A 18 11.30 -14.96 13.56
N VAL A 19 10.15 -15.60 13.76
CA VAL A 19 8.85 -14.92 13.70
C VAL A 19 8.70 -13.89 14.83
N ALA A 20 9.24 -14.17 16.03
CA ALA A 20 9.24 -13.24 17.16
C ALA A 20 10.07 -11.98 16.88
N ILE A 21 11.22 -12.10 16.20
CA ILE A 21 12.02 -10.95 15.77
C ILE A 21 11.21 -10.07 14.80
N LEU A 22 10.58 -10.68 13.79
CA LEU A 22 9.72 -9.96 12.84
C LEU A 22 8.53 -9.30 13.55
N TYR A 23 7.92 -9.98 14.52
CA TYR A 23 6.84 -9.42 15.33
C TYR A 23 7.33 -8.26 16.20
N GLY A 24 8.54 -8.33 16.76
CA GLY A 24 9.17 -7.21 17.45
C GLY A 24 9.34 -5.98 16.55
N MET A 25 9.74 -6.16 15.29
CA MET A 25 9.76 -5.07 14.31
C MET A 25 8.36 -4.50 14.07
N HIS A 26 7.34 -5.37 13.96
CA HIS A 26 5.96 -4.94 13.76
C HIS A 26 5.44 -4.14 14.97
N LEU A 27 5.82 -4.54 16.19
CA LEU A 27 5.48 -3.85 17.43
C LEU A 27 6.06 -2.43 17.50
N VAL A 28 7.22 -2.18 16.88
CA VAL A 28 7.81 -0.83 16.79
C VAL A 28 7.15 0.00 15.69
N VAL A 29 6.90 -0.59 14.51
CA VAL A 29 6.31 0.13 13.36
C VAL A 29 4.84 0.48 13.59
N PHE A 30 4.08 -0.40 14.24
CA PHE A 30 2.65 -0.22 14.50
C PHE A 30 2.28 1.09 15.21
N PRO A 31 2.83 1.44 16.39
CA PRO A 31 2.49 2.69 17.07
C PRO A 31 2.89 3.93 16.25
N ALA A 32 4.01 3.86 15.52
CA ALA A 32 4.40 4.93 14.60
C ALA A 32 3.36 5.12 13.47
N ALA A 33 2.86 4.03 12.88
CA ALA A 33 1.82 4.06 11.85
C ALA A 33 0.50 4.64 12.40
N VAL A 34 0.09 4.20 13.59
CA VAL A 34 -1.12 4.68 14.27
C VAL A 34 -1.01 6.17 14.57
N TYR A 35 0.12 6.61 15.15
CA TYR A 35 0.38 8.02 15.45
C TYR A 35 0.34 8.91 14.19
N VAL A 36 0.98 8.45 13.12
CA VAL A 36 0.95 9.12 11.81
C VAL A 36 -0.48 9.26 11.28
N LEU A 37 -1.33 8.25 11.44
CA LEU A 37 -2.71 8.27 10.97
C LEU A 37 -3.59 9.20 11.79
N PHE A 38 -3.41 9.24 13.11
CA PHE A 38 -4.15 10.15 14.00
C PHE A 38 -3.79 11.62 13.79
N ARG A 39 -2.55 11.92 13.39
CA ARG A 39 -2.14 13.30 13.08
C ARG A 39 -2.75 13.86 11.80
N LYS A 40 -3.26 13.01 10.91
CA LYS A 40 -3.94 13.44 9.69
C LYS A 40 -5.42 13.64 9.98
N HIS A 41 -6.07 14.55 9.25
CA HIS A 41 -7.53 14.68 9.31
C HIS A 41 -8.17 13.32 8.98
N LEU A 42 -9.08 12.86 9.83
CA LEU A 42 -9.75 11.56 9.75
C LEU A 42 -10.71 11.53 8.55
N THR A 43 -10.17 11.34 7.35
CA THR A 43 -10.98 11.03 6.18
C THR A 43 -11.41 9.57 6.22
N ARG A 44 -12.51 9.24 5.52
CA ARG A 44 -13.05 7.87 5.48
C ARG A 44 -11.99 6.85 5.02
N GLY A 45 -11.13 7.22 4.07
CA GLY A 45 -10.04 6.37 3.59
C GLY A 45 -8.95 6.15 4.65
N ILE A 46 -8.59 7.20 5.40
CA ILE A 46 -7.61 7.10 6.50
C ILE A 46 -8.17 6.23 7.64
N LEU A 47 -9.44 6.37 7.98
CA LEU A 47 -10.10 5.54 8.98
C LEU A 47 -10.11 4.06 8.57
N GLY A 48 -10.39 3.76 7.29
CA GLY A 48 -10.31 2.41 6.75
C GLY A 48 -8.89 1.81 6.83
N MET A 49 -7.86 2.60 6.48
CA MET A 49 -6.47 2.17 6.64
C MET A 49 -6.10 1.91 8.11
N LEU A 50 -6.51 2.79 9.03
CA LEU A 50 -6.25 2.63 10.46
C LEU A 50 -6.90 1.34 11.00
N ALA A 51 -8.17 1.11 10.64
CA ALA A 51 -8.87 -0.12 11.02
C ALA A 51 -8.16 -1.37 10.49
N ALA A 52 -7.71 -1.36 9.24
CA ALA A 52 -6.97 -2.47 8.65
C ALA A 52 -5.63 -2.73 9.36
N VAL A 53 -4.87 -1.67 9.68
CA VAL A 53 -3.58 -1.78 10.40
C VAL A 53 -3.78 -2.32 11.82
N VAL A 54 -4.80 -1.85 12.55
CA VAL A 54 -5.12 -2.35 13.90
C VAL A 54 -5.56 -3.82 13.83
N PHE A 55 -6.41 -4.16 12.87
CA PHE A 55 -6.85 -5.55 12.67
C PHE A 55 -5.68 -6.49 12.36
N MET A 56 -4.77 -6.08 11.48
CA MET A 56 -3.58 -6.86 11.16
C MET A 56 -2.65 -7.05 12.37
N PHE A 57 -2.50 -6.01 13.18
CA PHE A 57 -1.70 -6.09 14.40
C PHE A 57 -2.32 -7.10 15.37
N MET A 58 -3.64 -7.02 15.62
CA MET A 58 -4.35 -7.99 16.46
C MET A 58 -4.19 -9.43 15.95
N MET A 59 -4.36 -9.67 14.65
CA MET A 59 -4.18 -11.00 14.05
C MET A 59 -2.72 -11.48 14.17
N SER A 60 -1.74 -10.60 13.99
CA SER A 60 -0.32 -10.92 14.22
C SER A 60 -0.03 -11.30 15.68
N THR A 61 -0.65 -10.61 16.64
CA THR A 61 -0.54 -10.94 18.07
C THR A 61 -1.17 -12.30 18.38
N ILE A 62 -2.36 -12.59 17.84
CA ILE A 62 -3.01 -13.90 18.00
C ILE A 62 -2.14 -15.02 17.42
N LEU A 63 -1.53 -14.80 16.24
CA LEU A 63 -0.62 -15.78 15.63
C LEU A 63 0.55 -16.09 16.55
N ILE A 64 1.28 -15.07 17.02
CA ILE A 64 2.44 -15.27 17.91
C ILE A 64 2.04 -15.93 19.22
N ALA A 65 0.94 -15.51 19.84
CA ALA A 65 0.44 -16.13 21.06
C ALA A 65 0.12 -17.61 20.84
N THR A 66 -0.50 -17.94 19.70
CA THR A 66 -0.81 -19.32 19.32
C THR A 66 0.46 -20.12 19.08
N LEU A 67 1.42 -19.61 18.31
CA LEU A 67 2.71 -20.27 18.06
C LEU A 67 3.48 -20.52 19.37
N PHE A 68 3.55 -19.53 20.25
CA PHE A 68 4.19 -19.64 21.56
C PHE A 68 3.51 -20.70 22.43
N SER A 69 2.17 -20.65 22.54
CA SER A 69 1.41 -21.65 23.29
C SER A 69 1.62 -23.06 22.74
N ALA A 70 1.70 -23.18 21.42
CA ALA A 70 1.88 -24.44 20.72
C ALA A 70 3.27 -25.03 20.97
N THR A 71 4.32 -24.21 20.95
CA THR A 71 5.69 -24.64 21.27
C THR A 71 5.83 -25.07 22.74
N ILE A 72 5.17 -24.39 23.67
CA ILE A 72 5.17 -24.78 25.08
C ILE A 72 4.40 -26.09 25.29
N LEU A 73 3.20 -26.20 24.71
CA LEU A 73 2.33 -27.37 24.89
C LEU A 73 2.92 -28.63 24.26
N ASP A 74 3.68 -28.52 23.16
CA ASP A 74 4.41 -29.64 22.56
C ASP A 74 5.44 -30.27 23.50
N GLY A 75 5.94 -29.51 24.49
CA GLY A 75 6.78 -30.03 25.57
C GLY A 75 6.02 -30.74 26.68
N THR A 76 4.67 -30.77 26.64
CA THR A 76 3.81 -31.30 27.70
C THR A 76 2.94 -32.46 27.22
N ILE A 77 2.54 -33.35 28.14
CA ILE A 77 1.61 -34.48 27.86
C ILE A 77 0.27 -33.97 27.30
N ILE A 78 -0.17 -32.77 27.69
CA ILE A 78 -1.43 -32.15 27.23
C ILE A 78 -1.38 -31.86 25.71
N GLY A 79 -0.22 -31.52 25.14
CA GLY A 79 -0.05 -31.29 23.71
C GLY A 79 -0.29 -32.54 22.85
N ILE A 80 -0.07 -33.73 23.41
CA ILE A 80 -0.31 -35.02 22.73
C ILE A 80 -1.82 -35.28 22.54
N TYR A 81 -2.64 -34.85 23.51
CA TYR A 81 -4.09 -35.00 23.46
C TYR A 81 -4.79 -33.88 22.69
N PHE A 82 -4.09 -32.76 22.46
CA PHE A 82 -4.65 -31.67 21.68
C PHE A 82 -4.73 -32.07 20.20
N ASN A 83 -5.94 -32.08 19.65
CA ASN A 83 -6.19 -32.52 18.28
C ASN A 83 -5.36 -31.68 17.28
N ARG A 84 -4.43 -32.33 16.57
CA ARG A 84 -3.54 -31.70 15.56
C ARG A 84 -4.31 -30.88 14.53
N GLY A 85 -5.51 -31.34 14.13
CA GLY A 85 -6.36 -30.62 13.19
C GLY A 85 -6.91 -29.31 13.78
N VAL A 86 -7.34 -29.31 15.05
CA VAL A 86 -7.81 -28.09 15.73
C VAL A 86 -6.68 -27.07 15.81
N ARG A 87 -5.47 -27.50 16.16
CA ARG A 87 -4.29 -26.63 16.21
C ARG A 87 -3.97 -26.02 14.84
N ALA A 88 -3.95 -26.84 13.79
CA ALA A 88 -3.69 -26.37 12.43
C ALA A 88 -4.70 -25.29 12.02
N ARG A 89 -5.99 -25.50 12.31
CA ARG A 89 -7.03 -24.51 12.05
C ARG A 89 -6.79 -23.22 12.81
N ILE A 90 -6.54 -23.26 14.12
CA ILE A 90 -6.30 -22.05 14.92
C ILE A 90 -5.13 -21.23 14.37
N LEU A 91 -4.08 -21.87 13.86
CA LEU A 91 -2.94 -21.19 13.24
C LEU A 91 -3.24 -20.63 11.83
N MET A 92 -4.07 -21.32 11.03
CA MET A 92 -4.42 -20.88 9.68
C MET A 92 -5.27 -19.61 9.66
N TRP A 93 -6.13 -19.40 10.65
CA TRP A 93 -7.06 -18.26 10.67
C TRP A 93 -6.34 -16.91 10.71
N PRO A 94 -5.47 -16.60 11.69
CA PRO A 94 -4.74 -15.33 11.71
C PRO A 94 -3.86 -15.13 10.48
N ARG A 95 -3.27 -16.21 9.96
CA ARG A 95 -2.47 -16.20 8.72
C ARG A 95 -3.29 -15.70 7.54
N ASN A 96 -4.43 -16.34 7.27
CA ASN A 96 -5.26 -16.01 6.12
C ASN A 96 -5.88 -14.62 6.24
N MET A 97 -6.31 -14.21 7.44
CA MET A 97 -6.89 -12.88 7.67
C MET A 97 -5.89 -11.74 7.45
N ASN A 98 -4.64 -11.94 7.86
CA ASN A 98 -3.57 -10.99 7.60
C ASN A 98 -3.25 -10.87 6.11
N LEU A 99 -3.17 -12.00 5.39
CA LEU A 99 -2.93 -11.99 3.94
C LEU A 99 -4.07 -11.30 3.18
N ILE A 100 -5.34 -11.61 3.50
CA ILE A 100 -6.51 -10.95 2.92
C ILE A 100 -6.45 -9.45 3.15
N SER A 101 -6.13 -9.03 4.38
CA SER A 101 -6.02 -7.61 4.72
C SER A 101 -4.87 -6.93 3.96
N ALA A 102 -3.75 -7.62 3.78
CA ALA A 102 -2.58 -7.09 3.08
C ALA A 102 -2.88 -6.84 1.61
N ASP A 103 -3.50 -7.82 0.97
CA ASP A 103 -3.92 -7.72 -0.42
C ASP A 103 -5.01 -6.65 -0.56
N ALA A 104 -5.95 -6.56 0.37
CA ALA A 104 -6.97 -5.51 0.36
C ALA A 104 -6.36 -4.10 0.41
N ILE A 105 -5.32 -3.86 1.23
CA ILE A 105 -4.61 -2.57 1.26
C ILE A 105 -3.87 -2.29 -0.05
N VAL A 106 -3.26 -3.31 -0.65
CA VAL A 106 -2.59 -3.20 -1.97
C VAL A 106 -3.59 -2.82 -3.06
N VAL A 107 -4.72 -3.54 -3.12
CA VAL A 107 -5.80 -3.28 -4.07
C VAL A 107 -6.41 -1.90 -3.85
N TRP A 108 -6.63 -1.51 -2.60
CA TRP A 108 -7.10 -0.17 -2.26
C TRP A 108 -6.18 0.93 -2.81
N ARG A 109 -4.85 0.80 -2.59
CA ARG A 109 -3.85 1.74 -3.13
C ARG A 109 -3.94 1.85 -4.66
N MET A 110 -4.11 0.71 -5.32
CA MET A 110 -4.26 0.68 -6.78
C MET A 110 -5.57 1.31 -7.25
N ILE A 111 -6.70 1.07 -6.57
CA ILE A 111 -8.01 1.65 -6.90
C ILE A 111 -8.02 3.17 -6.76
N VAL A 112 -7.39 3.71 -5.70
CA VAL A 112 -7.25 5.15 -5.50
C VAL A 112 -6.53 5.79 -6.69
N LEU A 113 -5.47 5.14 -7.18
CA LEU A 113 -4.69 5.63 -8.30
C LEU A 113 -5.40 5.40 -9.65
N TYR A 114 -5.98 4.24 -9.91
CA TYR A 114 -6.47 3.88 -11.24
C TYR A 114 -7.97 4.13 -11.36
N GLN A 115 -8.42 4.94 -12.33
CA GLN A 115 -9.86 5.22 -12.51
C GLN A 115 -10.56 4.30 -13.52
N ASN A 116 -9.83 3.47 -14.26
CA ASN A 116 -10.42 2.58 -15.26
C ASN A 116 -11.28 1.49 -14.60
N ARG A 117 -12.56 1.41 -14.99
CA ARG A 117 -13.54 0.47 -14.42
C ARG A 117 -13.16 -1.00 -14.64
N ILE A 118 -12.58 -1.34 -15.79
CA ILE A 118 -12.22 -2.74 -16.13
C ILE A 118 -11.09 -3.23 -15.23
N VAL A 119 -10.04 -2.42 -15.09
CA VAL A 119 -8.89 -2.73 -14.23
C VAL A 119 -9.32 -2.86 -12.77
N ARG A 120 -10.22 -1.99 -12.30
CA ARG A 120 -10.82 -2.07 -10.96
C ARG A 120 -11.64 -3.35 -10.76
N ALA A 121 -12.48 -3.72 -11.73
CA ALA A 121 -13.29 -4.93 -11.63
C ALA A 121 -12.41 -6.19 -11.60
N GLY A 122 -11.39 -6.26 -12.47
CA GLY A 122 -10.46 -7.40 -12.52
C GLY A 122 -9.68 -7.60 -11.23
N ILE A 123 -9.14 -6.53 -10.63
CA ILE A 123 -8.39 -6.64 -9.38
C ILE A 123 -9.28 -6.99 -8.18
N LEU A 124 -10.51 -6.47 -8.14
CA LEU A 124 -11.49 -6.82 -7.11
C LEU A 124 -11.94 -8.28 -7.24
N PHE A 125 -12.10 -8.78 -8.47
CA PHE A 125 -12.39 -10.19 -8.72
C PHE A 125 -11.27 -11.10 -8.23
N LEU A 126 -10.00 -10.73 -8.47
CA LEU A 126 -8.84 -11.48 -7.96
C LEU A 126 -8.81 -11.49 -6.42
N LEU A 127 -8.99 -10.33 -5.78
CA LEU A 127 -9.05 -10.22 -4.32
C LEU A 127 -10.19 -11.06 -3.72
N PHE A 128 -11.37 -11.01 -4.32
CA PHE A 128 -12.53 -11.78 -3.88
C PHE A 128 -12.30 -13.28 -4.04
N SER A 129 -11.74 -13.71 -5.18
CA SER A 129 -11.41 -15.11 -5.44
C SER A 129 -10.39 -15.65 -4.44
N PHE A 130 -9.33 -14.89 -4.18
CA PHE A 130 -8.34 -15.21 -3.15
C PHE A 130 -8.98 -15.31 -1.75
N SER A 131 -9.77 -14.30 -1.37
CA SER A 131 -10.41 -14.25 -0.04
C SER A 131 -11.35 -15.43 0.14
N ALA A 132 -12.16 -15.76 -0.87
CA ALA A 132 -13.06 -16.90 -0.84
C ALA A 132 -12.30 -18.22 -0.66
N LEU A 133 -11.21 -18.44 -1.40
CA LEU A 133 -10.37 -19.63 -1.28
C LEU A 133 -9.69 -19.73 0.09
N ALA A 134 -9.15 -18.62 0.61
CA ALA A 134 -8.49 -18.57 1.90
C ALA A 134 -9.48 -18.85 3.06
N LEU A 135 -10.69 -18.30 2.99
CA LEU A 135 -11.76 -18.59 3.95
C LEU A 135 -12.24 -20.03 3.85
N PHE A 136 -12.44 -20.54 2.63
CA PHE A 136 -12.82 -21.93 2.42
C PHE A 136 -11.77 -22.89 2.99
N ASN A 137 -10.48 -22.61 2.77
CA ASN A 137 -9.38 -23.40 3.35
C ASN A 137 -9.37 -23.35 4.88
N SER A 138 -9.81 -22.23 5.48
CA SER A 138 -9.86 -22.07 6.95
C SER A 138 -11.02 -22.81 7.61
N ILE A 139 -12.11 -23.04 6.87
CA ILE A 139 -13.34 -23.68 7.36
C ILE A 139 -13.39 -25.17 7.00
N GLY A 140 -12.89 -25.54 5.82
CA GLY A 140 -13.28 -26.74 5.09
C GLY A 140 -12.46 -28.00 5.29
N GLU A 141 -11.48 -28.04 6.20
CA GLU A 141 -10.74 -29.29 6.47
C GLU A 141 -11.49 -30.14 7.51
N PRO A 142 -12.26 -31.20 7.17
CA PRO A 142 -12.55 -32.25 8.14
C PRO A 142 -11.23 -32.87 8.62
N ALA A 143 -11.17 -33.31 9.88
CA ALA A 143 -9.94 -33.86 10.48
C ALA A 143 -9.33 -35.03 9.70
N ASP A 144 -10.13 -35.66 8.82
CA ASP A 144 -9.78 -36.85 8.03
C ASP A 144 -9.69 -36.57 6.52
N GLY A 145 -9.71 -35.30 6.09
CA GLY A 145 -9.58 -34.93 4.69
C GLY A 145 -8.19 -35.23 4.12
N PRO A 146 -8.05 -35.53 2.82
CA PRO A 146 -6.74 -35.73 2.21
C PRO A 146 -5.92 -34.43 2.27
N PHE A 147 -4.82 -34.46 3.02
CA PHE A 147 -3.83 -33.39 3.18
C PHE A 147 -3.43 -32.71 1.86
N GLU A 148 -3.42 -33.48 0.76
CA GLU A 148 -3.17 -33.00 -0.60
C GLU A 148 -4.10 -31.86 -1.03
N ARG A 149 -5.39 -31.91 -0.65
CA ARG A 149 -6.37 -30.90 -1.05
C ARG A 149 -6.05 -29.54 -0.45
N ALA A 150 -5.70 -29.49 0.82
CA ALA A 150 -5.37 -28.24 1.51
C ALA A 150 -4.06 -27.63 0.98
N LEU A 151 -3.09 -28.49 0.65
CA LEU A 151 -1.84 -28.05 0.01
C LEU A 151 -2.10 -27.40 -1.35
N ILE A 152 -2.93 -28.02 -2.20
CA ILE A 152 -3.32 -27.47 -3.51
C ILE A 152 -4.04 -26.13 -3.32
N LEU A 153 -5.04 -26.06 -2.42
CA LEU A 153 -5.80 -24.82 -2.17
C LEU A 153 -4.91 -23.70 -1.64
N SER A 154 -4.01 -24.00 -0.70
CA SER A 154 -3.04 -23.03 -0.17
C SER A 154 -2.08 -22.53 -1.25
N THR A 155 -1.65 -23.43 -2.14
CA THR A 155 -0.77 -23.08 -3.27
C THR A 155 -1.49 -22.16 -4.25
N VAL A 156 -2.71 -22.50 -4.66
CA VAL A 156 -3.53 -21.68 -5.54
C VAL A 156 -3.82 -20.31 -4.91
N ALA A 157 -4.18 -20.28 -3.63
CA ALA A 157 -4.41 -19.03 -2.90
C ALA A 157 -3.13 -18.16 -2.87
N SER A 158 -1.96 -18.77 -2.66
CA SER A 158 -0.67 -18.07 -2.67
C SER A 158 -0.36 -17.46 -4.05
N PHE A 159 -0.62 -18.19 -5.14
CA PHE A 159 -0.46 -17.67 -6.51
C PHE A 159 -1.45 -16.55 -6.84
N LEU A 160 -2.70 -16.62 -6.35
CA LEU A 160 -3.68 -15.55 -6.53
C LEU A 160 -3.29 -14.29 -5.75
N SER A 161 -2.79 -14.44 -4.52
CA SER A 161 -2.23 -13.34 -3.74
C SER A 161 -1.03 -12.71 -4.46
N PHE A 162 -0.11 -13.53 -4.96
CA PHE A 162 1.02 -13.08 -5.77
C PHE A 162 0.56 -12.32 -7.02
N GLY A 163 -0.38 -12.88 -7.79
CA GLY A 163 -0.93 -12.24 -8.98
C GLY A 163 -1.58 -10.90 -8.68
N THR A 164 -2.34 -10.80 -7.58
CA THR A 164 -2.97 -9.55 -7.11
C THR A 164 -1.91 -8.48 -6.82
N ASN A 165 -0.87 -8.83 -6.07
CA ASN A 165 0.22 -7.92 -5.74
C ASN A 165 1.04 -7.53 -6.98
N PHE A 166 1.30 -8.47 -7.88
CA PHE A 166 2.06 -8.25 -9.09
C PHE A 166 1.32 -7.28 -10.02
N ILE A 167 0.05 -7.53 -10.30
CA ILE A 167 -0.79 -6.68 -11.15
C ILE A 167 -0.94 -5.29 -10.52
N ALA A 168 -1.17 -5.21 -9.21
CA ALA A 168 -1.27 -3.92 -8.53
C ALA A 168 0.03 -3.12 -8.61
N THR A 169 1.17 -3.74 -8.32
CA THR A 169 2.49 -3.11 -8.38
C THR A 169 2.83 -2.69 -9.81
N ALA A 170 2.60 -3.56 -10.80
CA ALA A 170 2.82 -3.25 -12.20
C ALA A 170 1.93 -2.09 -12.69
N ALA A 171 0.65 -2.04 -12.27
CA ALA A 171 -0.27 -0.95 -12.60
C ALA A 171 0.18 0.38 -11.98
N ILE A 172 0.66 0.37 -10.74
CA ILE A 172 1.22 1.54 -10.06
C ILE A 172 2.49 2.01 -10.80
N SER A 173 3.41 1.10 -11.11
CA SER A 173 4.63 1.37 -11.87
C SER A 173 4.34 1.97 -13.25
N TRP A 174 3.41 1.38 -13.99
CA TRP A 174 3.00 1.88 -15.30
C TRP A 174 2.41 3.28 -15.22
N LYS A 175 1.58 3.55 -14.20
CA LYS A 175 1.01 4.88 -14.00
C LYS A 175 2.09 5.90 -13.65
N ALA A 176 3.03 5.55 -12.78
CA ALA A 176 4.17 6.39 -12.42
C ALA A 176 5.02 6.73 -13.66
N TRP A 177 5.31 5.73 -14.49
CA TRP A 177 6.04 5.90 -15.75
C TRP A 177 5.31 6.85 -16.72
N ARG A 178 4.01 6.65 -16.95
CA ARG A 178 3.24 7.52 -17.84
C ARG A 178 3.15 8.96 -17.33
N TYR A 179 3.05 9.14 -16.02
CA TYR A 179 3.05 10.47 -15.41
C TYR A 179 4.39 11.19 -15.67
N GLN A 180 5.51 10.47 -15.52
CA GLN A 180 6.85 10.99 -15.83
C GLN A 180 7.00 11.36 -17.32
N GLN A 181 6.49 10.53 -18.24
CA GLN A 181 6.57 10.81 -19.67
C GLN A 181 5.74 12.00 -20.12
N ARG A 182 4.54 12.20 -19.56
CA ARG A 182 3.65 13.29 -19.97
C ARG A 182 4.08 14.65 -19.43
N ASN A 183 4.74 14.68 -18.28
CA ASN A 183 5.14 15.92 -17.63
C ASN A 183 6.65 15.93 -17.34
N PRO A 184 7.52 15.82 -18.36
CA PRO A 184 8.96 15.73 -18.16
C PRO A 184 9.52 17.01 -17.54
N GLN A 185 8.91 18.18 -17.81
CA GLN A 185 9.30 19.45 -17.21
C GLN A 185 8.94 19.53 -15.72
N VAL A 186 7.76 19.05 -15.32
CA VAL A 186 7.37 18.93 -13.90
C VAL A 186 8.31 17.93 -13.19
N TRP A 187 8.69 16.86 -13.88
CA TRP A 187 9.57 15.84 -13.32
C TRP A 187 11.04 16.29 -13.19
N LYS A 188 11.51 17.18 -14.07
CA LYS A 188 12.87 17.74 -14.07
C LYS A 188 13.00 19.01 -13.24
N GLY A 189 11.96 19.84 -13.19
CA GLY A 189 11.99 21.19 -12.62
C GLY A 189 11.45 21.34 -11.20
N LEU A 190 10.78 20.33 -10.63
CA LEU A 190 10.31 20.41 -9.25
C LEU A 190 11.24 19.67 -8.29
N GLU A 191 12.20 20.40 -7.73
CA GLU A 191 12.78 20.06 -6.44
C GLU A 191 11.71 20.03 -5.31
N SER A 192 10.56 20.71 -5.51
CA SER A 192 9.46 20.83 -4.55
C SER A 192 8.34 19.77 -4.63
N SER A 193 8.23 19.00 -5.72
CA SER A 193 7.24 17.88 -5.85
C SER A 193 7.89 16.51 -5.63
N THR A 194 8.94 16.48 -4.81
CA THR A 194 9.64 15.25 -4.41
C THR A 194 8.73 14.30 -3.65
N ALA A 195 7.74 14.79 -2.88
CA ALA A 195 6.89 13.94 -2.03
C ALA A 195 6.09 12.89 -2.83
N VAL A 196 5.39 13.31 -3.89
CA VAL A 196 4.55 12.42 -4.71
C VAL A 196 5.43 11.40 -5.45
N LYS A 197 6.51 11.87 -6.07
CA LYS A 197 7.48 11.01 -6.76
C LYS A 197 8.09 9.98 -5.80
N SER A 198 8.49 10.43 -4.61
CA SER A 198 9.09 9.56 -3.60
C SER A 198 8.08 8.54 -3.05
N ALA A 199 6.80 8.91 -2.94
CA ALA A 199 5.75 7.97 -2.56
C ALA A 199 5.52 6.89 -3.63
N PHE A 200 5.46 7.26 -4.92
CA PHE A 200 5.35 6.27 -6.01
C PHE A 200 6.55 5.32 -6.04
N ILE A 201 7.77 5.86 -5.99
CA ILE A 201 8.99 5.03 -5.99
C ILE A 201 9.00 4.08 -4.79
N LEU A 202 8.69 4.60 -3.59
CA LEU A 202 8.64 3.77 -2.39
C LEU A 202 7.59 2.66 -2.51
N LEU A 203 6.40 2.96 -3.02
CA LEU A 203 5.35 1.95 -3.24
C LEU A 203 5.80 0.85 -4.20
N ILE A 204 6.55 1.21 -5.24
CA ILE A 204 7.08 0.25 -6.22
C ILE A 204 8.19 -0.59 -5.59
N GLU A 205 9.17 0.04 -4.92
CA GLU A 205 10.29 -0.64 -4.27
C GLU A 205 9.81 -1.64 -3.22
N THR A 206 8.89 -1.21 -2.35
CA THR A 206 8.33 -2.08 -1.30
C THR A 206 7.41 -3.17 -1.87
N GLY A 207 6.69 -2.90 -2.96
CA GLY A 207 5.92 -3.90 -3.69
C GLY A 207 6.81 -4.98 -4.33
N ILE A 208 7.93 -4.59 -4.94
CA ILE A 208 8.92 -5.52 -5.50
C ILE A 208 9.53 -6.38 -4.40
N LEU A 209 9.93 -5.80 -3.26
CA LEU A 209 10.47 -6.56 -2.12
C LEU A 209 9.48 -7.61 -1.62
N TYR A 210 8.19 -7.26 -1.53
CA TYR A 210 7.16 -8.21 -1.12
C TYR A 210 6.94 -9.33 -2.16
N LEU A 211 6.95 -9.00 -3.46
CA LEU A 211 6.87 -9.99 -4.53
C LEU A 211 8.07 -10.94 -4.53
N SER A 212 9.29 -10.43 -4.31
CA SER A 212 10.48 -11.25 -4.15
C SER A 212 10.36 -12.20 -2.96
N TRP A 213 9.83 -11.73 -1.84
CA TRP A 213 9.55 -12.58 -0.67
C TRP A 213 8.55 -13.70 -1.00
N GLN A 214 7.45 -13.38 -1.68
CA GLN A 214 6.45 -14.38 -2.09
C GLN A 214 7.03 -15.44 -3.03
N ILE A 215 7.92 -15.05 -3.96
CA ILE A 215 8.63 -16.00 -4.83
C ILE A 215 9.50 -16.94 -4.00
N VAL A 216 10.29 -16.43 -3.05
CA VAL A 216 11.12 -17.26 -2.16
C VAL A 216 10.27 -18.27 -1.40
N VAL A 217 9.16 -17.81 -0.80
CA VAL A 217 8.24 -18.68 -0.05
C VAL A 217 7.62 -19.75 -0.96
N ALA A 218 7.18 -19.36 -2.16
CA ALA A 218 6.61 -20.28 -3.14
C ALA A 218 7.64 -21.33 -3.59
N THR A 219 8.88 -20.94 -3.85
CA THR A 219 9.97 -21.86 -4.22
C THR A 219 10.27 -22.85 -3.10
N ILE A 220 10.45 -22.37 -1.85
CA ILE A 220 10.71 -23.25 -0.70
C ILE A 220 9.54 -24.22 -0.48
N SER A 221 8.31 -23.74 -0.60
CA SER A 221 7.10 -24.57 -0.45
C SER A 221 6.98 -25.62 -1.55
N TYR A 222 7.32 -25.26 -2.80
CA TYR A 222 7.37 -26.21 -3.91
C TYR A 222 8.40 -27.31 -3.67
N VAL A 223 9.64 -26.95 -3.31
CA VAL A 223 10.69 -27.94 -3.00
C VAL A 223 10.26 -28.82 -1.83
N SER A 224 9.67 -28.23 -0.78
CA SER A 224 9.14 -28.96 0.38
C SER A 224 8.06 -29.96 0.00
N SER A 225 7.24 -29.68 -1.02
CA SER A 225 6.18 -30.58 -1.47
C SER A 225 6.69 -31.77 -2.28
N SER A 226 7.88 -31.66 -2.89
CA SER A 226 8.52 -32.71 -3.68
C SER A 226 9.42 -33.64 -2.84
N CYS A 227 9.45 -33.45 -1.53
CA CYS A 227 10.29 -34.21 -0.61
C CYS A 227 9.50 -35.34 0.05
N ASP A 228 9.87 -36.60 -0.22
CA ASP A 228 9.20 -37.82 0.30
C ASP A 228 9.40 -38.09 1.81
N GLY A 229 9.90 -37.12 2.57
CA GLY A 229 10.02 -37.18 4.04
C GLY A 229 11.01 -38.20 4.60
N SER A 230 11.60 -39.07 3.78
CA SER A 230 12.48 -40.17 4.17
C SER A 230 13.95 -39.77 4.33
N THR A 231 14.36 -38.61 3.81
CA THR A 231 15.76 -38.16 3.84
C THR A 231 15.93 -37.01 4.84
N HIS A 232 17.03 -36.99 5.60
CA HIS A 232 17.34 -35.90 6.54
C HIS A 232 17.30 -34.49 5.90
N SER A 233 17.65 -34.37 4.61
CA SER A 233 17.55 -33.12 3.86
C SER A 233 16.11 -32.60 3.72
N CYS A 234 15.14 -33.50 3.63
CA CYS A 234 13.71 -33.16 3.47
C CYS A 234 13.15 -32.49 4.73
N ILE A 235 13.58 -32.94 5.90
CA ILE A 235 13.12 -32.39 7.20
C ILE A 235 13.53 -30.92 7.32
N SER A 236 14.78 -30.59 6.96
CA SER A 236 15.28 -29.22 6.98
C SER A 236 14.52 -28.29 6.02
N VAL A 237 14.13 -28.79 4.84
CA VAL A 237 13.35 -28.02 3.86
C VAL A 237 11.93 -27.79 4.35
N GLN A 238 11.26 -28.81 4.91
CA GLN A 238 9.92 -28.66 5.50
C GLN A 238 9.94 -27.66 6.66
N PHE A 239 10.98 -27.71 7.48
CA PHE A 239 11.18 -26.74 8.53
C PHE A 239 11.29 -25.31 8.00
N ALA A 240 12.17 -25.09 7.01
CA ALA A 240 12.31 -23.80 6.36
C ALA A 240 10.96 -23.35 5.78
N SER A 241 10.25 -24.21 5.06
CA SER A 241 8.93 -23.90 4.50
C SER A 241 7.96 -23.40 5.57
N ASN A 242 7.87 -24.08 6.70
CA ASN A 242 7.01 -23.64 7.81
C ASN A 242 7.45 -22.30 8.39
N ALA A 243 8.74 -22.11 8.67
CA ALA A 243 9.26 -20.85 9.21
C ALA A 243 9.00 -19.66 8.26
N PHE A 244 9.23 -19.84 6.96
CA PHE A 244 8.96 -18.82 5.95
C PHE A 244 7.46 -18.56 5.77
N ALA A 245 6.61 -19.60 5.83
CA ALA A 245 5.16 -19.45 5.76
C ALA A 245 4.61 -18.62 6.92
N GLU A 246 5.04 -18.89 8.17
CA GLU A 246 4.61 -18.09 9.32
C GLU A 246 5.12 -16.65 9.25
N SER A 247 6.37 -16.49 8.83
CA SER A 247 7.00 -15.17 8.66
C SER A 247 6.30 -14.32 7.60
N THR A 248 5.77 -14.96 6.55
CA THR A 248 5.00 -14.29 5.51
C THR A 248 3.79 -13.56 6.08
N THR A 249 3.16 -14.11 7.12
CA THR A 249 2.03 -13.44 7.78
C THR A 249 2.44 -12.10 8.39
N ILE A 250 3.55 -12.09 9.12
CA ILE A 250 4.04 -10.88 9.80
C ILE A 250 4.58 -9.88 8.77
N ILE A 251 5.27 -10.37 7.73
CA ILE A 251 5.78 -9.54 6.63
C ILE A 251 4.62 -8.91 5.83
N ALA A 252 3.54 -9.65 5.59
CA ALA A 252 2.34 -9.15 4.92
C ALA A 252 1.68 -8.00 5.70
N ALA A 253 1.76 -8.00 7.04
CA ALA A 253 1.28 -6.89 7.87
C ALA A 253 2.31 -5.73 7.97
N LEU A 254 3.60 -6.06 8.07
CA LEU A 254 4.71 -5.09 8.11
C LEU A 254 4.82 -4.26 6.83
N TYR A 255 4.57 -4.87 5.67
CA TYR A 255 4.69 -4.21 4.39
C TYR A 255 3.80 -2.95 4.27
N PRO A 256 2.47 -3.03 4.35
CA PRO A 256 1.60 -1.87 4.23
C PRO A 256 1.83 -0.85 5.36
N THR A 257 2.08 -1.31 6.59
CA THR A 257 2.35 -0.42 7.73
C THR A 257 3.64 0.37 7.56
N SER A 258 4.72 -0.28 7.12
CA SER A 258 6.01 0.38 6.86
C SER A 258 5.90 1.38 5.72
N THR A 259 5.21 1.04 4.63
CA THR A 259 4.98 2.00 3.52
C THR A 259 4.26 3.26 3.99
N LEU A 260 3.28 3.10 4.88
CA LEU A 260 2.51 4.22 5.43
C LEU A 260 3.37 5.16 6.28
N VAL A 261 4.18 4.58 7.17
CA VAL A 261 5.11 5.34 8.03
C VAL A 261 6.13 6.09 7.17
N ILE A 262 6.78 5.42 6.23
CA ILE A 262 7.83 6.04 5.41
C ILE A 262 7.26 7.16 4.54
N VAL A 263 6.07 6.99 3.93
CA VAL A 263 5.41 8.04 3.15
C VAL A 263 5.09 9.25 4.03
N ALA A 264 4.63 9.03 5.26
CA ALA A 264 4.33 10.13 6.17
C ALA A 264 5.57 10.87 6.68
N LEU A 265 6.66 10.16 6.97
CA LEU A 265 7.93 10.77 7.37
C LEU A 265 8.50 11.63 6.24
N LYS A 266 8.47 11.14 4.99
CA LYS A 266 8.90 11.91 3.82
C LYS A 266 8.07 13.17 3.62
N LYS A 267 6.75 13.09 3.82
CA LYS A 267 5.87 14.28 3.79
C LYS A 267 6.27 15.28 4.88
N SER A 268 6.51 14.81 6.10
CA SER A 268 6.89 15.70 7.21
C SER A 268 8.22 16.43 6.98
N ILE A 269 9.17 15.84 6.25
CA ILE A 269 10.45 16.48 5.92
C ILE A 269 10.24 17.52 4.81
N ALA A 270 9.47 17.17 3.78
CA ALA A 270 9.14 18.08 2.69
C ALA A 270 8.41 19.34 3.18
N ASP A 271 7.45 19.19 4.11
CA ASP A 271 6.70 20.32 4.67
C ASP A 271 7.59 21.25 5.54
N LYS A 272 8.65 20.72 6.17
CA LYS A 272 9.58 21.52 7.00
C LYS A 272 10.64 22.26 6.19
N CYS A 273 11.05 21.72 5.05
CA CYS A 273 12.02 22.34 4.14
C CYS A 273 11.35 23.15 3.02
N GLY A 274 10.11 23.62 3.26
CA GLY A 274 9.42 24.53 2.34
C GLY A 274 10.35 25.70 1.94
N PRO A 275 10.21 26.23 0.72
CA PRO A 275 11.13 27.24 0.20
C PRO A 275 11.24 28.33 1.25
N LEU A 276 12.45 28.50 1.78
CA LEU A 276 12.78 29.63 2.64
C LEU A 276 12.14 30.84 1.97
N PRO A 277 11.34 31.65 2.69
CA PRO A 277 10.78 32.85 2.11
C PRO A 277 11.96 33.53 1.43
N THR A 278 11.91 33.58 0.10
CA THR A 278 12.83 34.34 -0.71
C THR A 278 12.59 35.74 -0.21
N THR A 279 13.35 36.10 0.82
CA THR A 279 13.46 37.43 1.33
C THR A 279 13.81 38.18 0.09
N TYR A 280 12.83 38.95 -0.37
CA TYR A 280 12.92 39.79 -1.55
C TYR A 280 14.21 40.59 -1.38
N ALA A 281 15.30 40.07 -1.95
CA ALA A 281 16.49 40.86 -2.19
C ALA A 281 15.99 41.97 -3.12
N GLY A 282 16.14 43.20 -2.64
CA GLY A 282 15.45 44.40 -3.09
C GLY A 282 15.16 44.43 -4.60
N SER A 283 13.99 44.88 -5.04
CA SER A 283 13.57 46.26 -4.80
C SER A 283 14.74 47.24 -4.88
N SER A 284 15.53 47.12 -5.95
CA SER A 284 16.26 48.25 -6.51
C SER A 284 15.24 49.23 -7.09
N TYR A 285 14.61 50.01 -6.22
CA TYR A 285 14.16 51.34 -6.58
C TYR A 285 15.41 52.18 -6.85
N LEU A 286 15.95 52.12 -8.07
CA LEU A 286 16.83 53.15 -8.58
C LEU A 286 16.07 53.98 -9.62
N ILE A 287 15.36 54.96 -9.08
CA ILE A 287 15.34 56.37 -9.49
C ILE A 287 15.57 56.58 -11.00
N SER A 288 14.48 56.74 -11.74
CA SER A 288 14.44 57.44 -13.02
C SER A 288 14.66 58.94 -12.79
N SER A 289 15.75 59.49 -13.32
CA SER A 289 15.95 60.94 -13.48
C SER A 289 15.13 61.49 -14.65
N PRO A 290 14.48 62.67 -14.53
CA PRO A 290 13.90 63.39 -15.65
C PRO A 290 14.95 64.34 -16.24
N THR A 291 15.31 64.16 -17.51
CA THR A 291 16.06 65.18 -18.27
C THR A 291 15.25 65.59 -19.49
N ALA A 292 15.09 66.90 -19.60
CA ALA A 292 14.16 67.58 -20.46
C ALA A 292 14.71 67.84 -21.89
N THR A 293 13.76 68.04 -22.80
CA THR A 293 13.77 68.98 -23.94
C THR A 293 14.82 68.80 -25.05
N SER A 294 14.37 68.37 -26.23
CA SER A 294 14.72 69.05 -27.49
C SER A 294 13.67 68.82 -28.57
N ALA A 295 13.44 69.86 -29.37
CA ALA A 295 12.27 70.11 -30.20
C ALA A 295 12.48 69.78 -31.69
N ARG A 296 11.35 69.80 -32.43
CA ARG A 296 11.17 69.88 -33.91
C ARG A 296 11.47 68.58 -34.69
N SER A 297 10.69 68.17 -35.70
CA SER A 297 9.71 68.86 -36.54
C SER A 297 8.71 67.90 -37.20
N LEU A 298 7.45 68.36 -37.26
CA LEU A 298 6.40 68.11 -38.25
C LEU A 298 6.70 67.16 -39.42
N SER A 299 5.87 66.12 -39.59
CA SER A 299 5.20 65.93 -40.87
C SER A 299 3.79 65.36 -40.70
N VAL A 300 2.91 65.92 -41.50
CA VAL A 300 1.46 65.75 -41.55
C VAL A 300 1.13 64.45 -42.28
N ARG A 301 0.32 63.57 -41.69
CA ARG A 301 -0.67 62.82 -42.46
C ARG A 301 -1.82 62.29 -41.58
N SER A 302 -2.95 62.96 -41.77
CA SER A 302 -4.31 62.44 -41.59
C SER A 302 -4.46 61.05 -42.23
N LEU A 303 -4.96 60.07 -41.46
CA LEU A 303 -6.05 59.17 -41.87
C LEU A 303 -6.40 58.19 -40.73
N GLY A 304 -7.70 57.95 -40.53
CA GLY A 304 -8.19 56.63 -40.14
C GLY A 304 -8.37 56.38 -38.64
N SER A 305 -9.54 56.76 -38.15
CA SER A 305 -10.14 56.29 -36.90
C SER A 305 -10.43 54.78 -36.95
N THR A 306 -9.76 53.99 -36.11
CA THR A 306 -10.32 52.79 -35.48
C THR A 306 -9.65 52.60 -34.12
N VAL A 307 -10.41 52.86 -33.07
CA VAL A 307 -10.02 52.70 -31.67
C VAL A 307 -9.96 51.21 -31.35
N SER A 308 -8.76 50.64 -31.44
CA SER A 308 -8.46 49.33 -30.86
C SER A 308 -8.04 49.55 -29.40
N LYS A 309 -8.99 49.36 -28.50
CA LYS A 309 -8.77 49.35 -27.06
C LYS A 309 -7.87 48.15 -26.74
N VAL A 310 -6.61 48.42 -26.38
CA VAL A 310 -5.69 47.41 -25.85
C VAL A 310 -6.14 47.14 -24.42
N GLU A 311 -6.84 46.01 -24.24
CA GLU A 311 -7.19 45.47 -22.94
C GLU A 311 -5.92 44.92 -22.28
N GLU A 312 -5.56 45.50 -21.14
CA GLU A 312 -4.72 44.84 -20.15
C GLU A 312 -5.37 43.52 -19.71
N PRO A 313 -4.62 42.44 -19.49
CA PRO A 313 -5.16 41.25 -18.84
C PRO A 313 -5.37 41.56 -17.35
N VAL A 314 -6.54 42.12 -17.04
CA VAL A 314 -7.09 42.16 -15.69
C VAL A 314 -7.38 40.72 -15.28
N LEU A 315 -6.71 40.24 -14.24
CA LEU A 315 -7.02 38.96 -13.60
C LEU A 315 -8.38 39.10 -12.89
N ILE A 316 -9.47 38.83 -13.62
CA ILE A 316 -10.83 38.82 -13.09
C ILE A 316 -10.98 37.55 -12.25
N ILE A 317 -10.92 37.71 -10.93
CA ILE A 317 -11.53 36.76 -10.00
C ILE A 317 -13.04 36.89 -10.20
N GLN A 318 -13.58 36.01 -11.04
CA GLN A 318 -15.01 35.94 -11.30
C GLN A 318 -15.69 35.30 -10.08
N LYS A 319 -16.10 36.16 -9.15
CA LYS A 319 -17.03 35.82 -8.07
C LYS A 319 -18.39 35.61 -8.72
N MET A 320 -18.82 34.35 -8.85
CA MET A 320 -20.18 34.04 -9.32
C MET A 320 -21.22 34.56 -8.31
N PRO A 321 -22.38 35.05 -8.78
CA PRO A 321 -23.43 35.60 -7.92
C PRO A 321 -24.07 34.47 -7.11
N GLN A 322 -24.08 34.63 -5.79
CA GLN A 322 -25.17 34.09 -4.98
C GLN A 322 -26.34 35.03 -5.20
N ASP A 323 -27.37 34.57 -5.91
CA ASP A 323 -28.77 34.84 -5.58
C ASP A 323 -29.72 34.18 -6.60
N GLY A 324 -30.75 33.53 -6.06
CA GLY A 324 -32.05 33.35 -6.72
C GLY A 324 -32.24 32.12 -7.60
N TRP A 325 -32.81 31.04 -7.03
CA TRP A 325 -33.67 30.12 -7.77
C TRP A 325 -34.90 29.73 -6.94
N GLN A 326 -35.98 30.47 -7.15
CA GLN A 326 -37.34 29.94 -7.05
C GLN A 326 -37.74 29.39 -8.44
N THR A 327 -38.21 28.14 -8.44
CA THR A 327 -39.23 27.53 -9.30
C THR A 327 -39.17 27.68 -10.84
N ALA A 328 -38.76 26.60 -11.53
CA ALA A 328 -39.33 26.07 -12.78
C ALA A 328 -38.65 24.71 -13.07
N SER A 329 -39.30 23.56 -12.85
CA SER A 329 -40.08 22.79 -13.83
C SER A 329 -39.35 22.43 -15.14
N GLN A 330 -39.10 21.12 -15.30
CA GLN A 330 -38.89 20.37 -16.55
C GLN A 330 -37.72 20.77 -17.46
N ASP A 331 -36.60 20.06 -17.36
CA ASP A 331 -36.20 19.09 -18.39
C ASP A 331 -34.93 18.31 -18.00
N GLY A 332 -34.96 17.01 -18.27
CA GLY A 332 -34.01 16.02 -17.76
C GLY A 332 -32.66 16.05 -18.49
N VAL A 333 -31.64 16.59 -17.83
CA VAL A 333 -30.23 16.26 -18.11
C VAL A 333 -29.49 16.14 -16.78
N SER A 334 -29.21 14.91 -16.36
CA SER A 334 -28.48 14.62 -15.13
C SER A 334 -26.98 14.88 -15.31
N VAL A 335 -26.52 16.09 -14.94
CA VAL A 335 -25.08 16.40 -14.84
C VAL A 335 -24.56 15.87 -13.50
N ASN A 336 -23.75 14.81 -13.59
CA ASN A 336 -23.11 14.13 -12.47
C ASN A 336 -21.85 14.90 -12.04
N THR A 337 -21.97 15.82 -11.08
CA THR A 337 -20.84 16.52 -10.46
C THR A 337 -20.17 15.64 -9.42
N ARG A 338 -19.26 14.75 -9.87
CA ARG A 338 -18.29 14.11 -8.97
C ARG A 338 -17.21 15.12 -8.58
N LYS A 339 -17.28 15.55 -7.31
CA LYS A 339 -16.13 16.07 -6.54
C LYS A 339 -14.96 15.11 -6.68
N ILE A 340 -13.86 15.55 -7.29
CA ILE A 340 -12.58 14.86 -7.26
C ILE A 340 -11.85 15.37 -6.02
N GLU A 341 -11.96 14.63 -4.91
CA GLU A 341 -11.05 14.78 -3.78
C GLU A 341 -9.70 14.19 -4.17
N TYR A 342 -8.67 15.03 -4.17
CA TYR A 342 -7.30 14.59 -4.39
C TYR A 342 -6.80 13.81 -3.16
N PHE A 343 -6.42 12.55 -3.39
CA PHE A 343 -5.52 11.77 -2.55
C PHE A 343 -4.42 11.16 -3.43
#